data_AF-A0A8X6YW08-F1
#
_entry.id   AF-A0A8X6YW08-F1
#
_cell.length_a   1.000
_cell.length_b   1.000
_cell.length_c   1.000
_cell.angle_alpha   90.00
_cell.angle_beta   90.00
_cell.angle_gamma   90.00
#
_symmetry.space_group_name_H-M   'P 1'
#
loop_
_entity.id
_entity.type
_entity.pdbx_description
1 polymer ?
#
loop_
_entity_poly.entity_id
_entity_poly.type
_entity_poly.pdbx_seq_one_letter_code
_entity_poly.pdbx_strand_id
1 'polypeptide(L)'
;MKLTENFINPSSYNLYFDNLFTSVDLLKSFGEQSFRATGTLRKKRINRECPLKEPMSMRKKETGTPDFPFDENSDIFLVRWNENNHCYHKFQHFKTIL
;
A
#
# COMPACT_ATOMS: atom_id res chain seq x y z
N MET A 1 15.62 8.09 6.46
CA MET A 1 14.99 8.84 5.34
C MET A 1 14.77 10.26 5.82
N LYS A 2 15.30 11.28 5.12
CA LYS A 2 15.36 12.68 5.58
C LYS A 2 14.06 13.27 6.12
N LEU A 3 12.93 12.86 5.56
CA LEU A 3 11.61 13.37 5.95
C LEU A 3 11.20 12.95 7.37
N THR A 4 11.71 11.86 7.92
CA THR A 4 11.23 11.29 9.20
C THR A 4 12.25 11.32 10.33
N GLU A 5 13.43 11.93 10.12
CA GLU A 5 14.58 11.82 11.03
C GLU A 5 14.37 12.50 12.39
N ASN A 6 13.45 13.46 12.49
CA ASN A 6 13.21 14.25 13.70
C ASN A 6 11.93 13.83 14.46
N PHE A 7 11.28 12.74 14.07
CA PHE A 7 10.06 12.29 14.75
C PHE A 7 10.41 11.50 16.00
N ILE A 8 10.08 12.08 17.16
CA ILE A 8 10.36 11.49 18.49
C ILE A 8 9.51 10.22 18.74
N ASN A 9 8.28 10.17 18.19
CA ASN A 9 7.40 9.01 18.31
C ASN A 9 6.75 8.64 16.96
N PRO A 10 7.42 7.82 16.13
CA PRO A 10 6.93 7.39 14.82
C PRO A 10 5.50 6.84 14.80
N SER A 11 5.12 6.09 15.84
CA SER A 11 3.82 5.43 15.94
C SER A 11 2.63 6.39 16.08
N SER A 12 2.89 7.65 16.46
CA SER A 12 1.88 8.69 16.60
C SER A 12 1.46 9.31 15.25
N TYR A 13 2.14 8.96 14.16
CA TYR A 13 1.95 9.62 12.87
C TYR A 13 1.54 8.63 11.77
N ASN A 14 0.66 9.11 10.89
CA ASN A 14 0.30 8.43 9.65
C ASN A 14 0.89 9.22 8.48
N LEU A 15 1.77 8.58 7.71
CA LEU A 15 2.39 9.15 6.53
C LEU A 15 1.56 8.81 5.29
N TYR A 16 1.35 9.80 4.42
CA TYR A 16 0.59 9.63 3.17
C TYR A 16 1.47 10.03 1.98
N PHE A 17 1.61 9.12 1.02
CA PHE A 17 2.46 9.30 -0.14
C PHE A 17 1.63 9.26 -1.44
N ASP A 18 1.90 10.20 -2.33
CA ASP A 18 1.40 10.13 -3.70
C ASP A 18 2.12 9.03 -4.50
N ASN A 19 1.51 8.63 -5.61
CA ASN A 19 1.97 7.59 -6.52
C ASN A 19 3.40 7.79 -7.05
N LEU A 20 3.90 9.02 -7.12
CA LEU A 20 5.26 9.29 -7.57
C LEU A 20 6.31 8.89 -6.53
N PHE A 21 5.96 8.97 -5.25
CA PHE A 21 6.84 8.77 -4.11
C PHE A 21 6.57 7.48 -3.33
N THR A 22 5.68 6.61 -3.83
CA THR A 22 5.34 5.36 -3.17
C THR A 22 5.97 4.15 -3.87
N SER A 23 6.52 3.22 -3.09
CA SER A 23 6.89 1.84 -3.47
C SER A 23 6.58 0.88 -2.31
N VAL A 24 6.56 -0.42 -2.58
CA VAL A 24 6.35 -1.45 -1.54
C VAL A 24 7.47 -1.40 -0.50
N ASP A 25 8.72 -1.39 -0.96
CA ASP A 25 9.89 -1.41 -0.09
C ASP A 25 9.98 -0.17 0.81
N LEU A 26 9.52 0.98 0.30
CA LEU A 26 9.43 2.21 1.10
C LEU A 26 8.44 2.04 2.26
N LEU A 27 7.26 1.48 2.00
CA LEU A 27 6.25 1.27 3.03
C LEU A 27 6.69 0.22 4.06
N LYS A 28 7.41 -0.83 3.63
CA LYS A 28 8.07 -1.80 4.53
C LYS A 28 9.07 -1.13 5.46
N SER A 29 9.97 -0.32 4.89
CA SER A 29 10.99 0.40 5.67
C SER A 29 10.38 1.36 6.71
N PHE A 30 9.23 1.96 6.41
CA PHE A 30 8.49 2.76 7.38
C PHE A 30 7.86 1.93 8.49
N GLY A 31 7.33 0.75 8.17
CA GLY A 31 6.81 -0.20 9.15
C GLY A 31 7.87 -0.71 10.13
N GLU A 32 9.07 -0.99 9.62
CA GLU A 32 10.26 -1.32 10.44
C GLU A 32 10.61 -0.19 11.41
N GLN A 33 10.50 1.07 10.96
CA GLN A 33 10.65 2.28 11.78
C GLN A 33 9.42 2.60 12.64
N SER A 34 8.41 1.73 12.68
CA SER A 34 7.15 1.88 13.44
C SER A 34 6.27 3.06 13.01
N PHE A 35 6.46 3.59 11.80
CA PHE A 35 5.51 4.50 11.18
C PHE A 35 4.35 3.73 10.59
N ARG A 36 3.17 4.34 10.61
CA ARG A 36 2.06 3.95 9.74
C ARG A 36 2.21 4.73 8.44
N ALA A 37 2.20 4.03 7.32
CA ALA A 37 2.37 4.64 6.01
C ALA A 37 1.34 4.11 5.02
N THR A 38 0.76 5.02 4.24
CA THR A 38 -0.22 4.72 3.19
C THR A 38 0.21 5.41 1.91
N GLY A 39 0.04 4.75 0.77
CA GLY A 39 0.27 5.39 -0.51
C GLY A 39 -0.42 4.70 -1.66
N THR A 40 -0.40 5.37 -2.81
CA THR A 40 -0.94 4.82 -4.07
C THR A 40 0.19 4.22 -4.89
N LEU A 41 0.01 3.05 -5.52
CA LEU A 41 1.03 2.49 -6.41
C LEU A 41 0.67 2.59 -7.88
N ARG A 42 1.68 2.90 -8.70
CA ARG A 42 1.61 2.73 -10.16
C ARG A 42 1.82 1.26 -10.51
N LYS A 43 1.10 0.76 -11.53
CA LYS A 43 1.19 -0.63 -12.01
C LYS A 43 2.64 -1.11 -12.22
N LYS A 44 3.51 -0.25 -12.76
CA LYS A 44 4.92 -0.57 -13.06
C LYS A 44 5.81 -0.79 -11.82
N ARG A 45 5.31 -0.49 -10.61
CA ARG A 45 6.05 -0.59 -9.34
C ARG A 45 5.54 -1.70 -8.43
N ILE A 46 4.64 -2.54 -8.93
CA ILE A 46 4.13 -3.71 -8.23
C ILE A 46 4.96 -4.90 -8.68
N ASN A 47 5.72 -5.48 -7.75
CA ASN A 47 6.55 -6.66 -8.03
C ASN A 47 5.67 -7.85 -8.43
N ARG A 48 6.24 -8.78 -9.22
CA ARG A 48 5.54 -9.98 -9.70
C ARG A 48 5.04 -10.89 -8.58
N GLU A 49 5.69 -10.88 -7.43
CA GLU A 49 5.31 -11.66 -6.24
C GLU A 49 4.11 -11.05 -5.49
N CYS A 50 3.58 -9.92 -5.94
CA CYS A 50 2.44 -9.29 -5.29
C CYS A 50 1.14 -10.09 -5.55
N PRO A 51 0.42 -10.51 -4.51
CA PRO A 51 -0.78 -11.36 -4.62
C PRO A 51 -2.03 -10.68 -5.21
N LEU A 52 -1.91 -9.46 -5.77
CA LEU A 52 -3.04 -8.71 -6.34
C LEU A 52 -3.49 -9.28 -7.69
N LYS A 53 -4.78 -9.56 -7.84
CA LYS A 53 -5.42 -9.97 -9.10
C LYS A 53 -5.12 -8.99 -10.22
N GLU A 54 -4.56 -9.46 -11.33
CA GLU A 54 -4.21 -8.68 -12.52
C GLU A 54 -5.23 -7.56 -12.88
N PRO A 55 -4.79 -6.34 -13.27
CA PRO A 55 -5.72 -5.25 -13.56
C PRO A 55 -6.77 -5.60 -14.62
N MET A 56 -6.42 -6.45 -15.59
CA MET A 56 -7.37 -6.88 -16.63
C MET A 56 -8.48 -7.78 -16.08
N SER A 57 -8.23 -8.59 -15.04
CA SER A 57 -9.28 -9.37 -14.41
C SER A 57 -10.17 -8.48 -13.52
N MET A 58 -9.60 -7.45 -12.90
CA MET A 58 -10.35 -6.48 -12.10
C MET A 58 -11.27 -5.58 -12.94
N ARG A 59 -10.86 -5.17 -14.15
CA ARG A 59 -11.72 -4.37 -15.05
C ARG A 59 -13.00 -5.09 -15.49
N LYS A 60 -13.01 -6.43 -15.45
CA LYS A 60 -14.19 -7.25 -15.78
C LYS A 60 -15.16 -7.36 -14.60
N LYS A 61 -14.77 -6.94 -13.41
CA LYS A 61 -15.62 -6.94 -12.21
C LYS A 61 -16.46 -5.68 -12.17
N GLU A 62 -17.55 -5.74 -11.42
CA GLU A 62 -18.39 -4.57 -11.16
C GLU A 62 -17.57 -3.44 -10.52
N THR A 63 -17.89 -2.20 -10.89
CA THR A 63 -17.32 -1.00 -10.27
C THR A 63 -17.48 -1.08 -8.75
N GLY A 64 -16.42 -0.74 -8.02
CA GLY A 64 -16.36 -0.84 -6.56
C GLY A 64 -15.90 -2.20 -6.04
N THR A 65 -15.76 -3.24 -6.88
CA THR A 65 -15.26 -4.54 -6.43
C THR A 65 -13.80 -4.43 -5.97
N PRO A 66 -13.49 -4.75 -4.70
CA PRO A 66 -12.12 -4.75 -4.20
C PRO A 66 -11.46 -6.13 -4.35
N ASP A 67 -10.13 -6.11 -4.41
CA ASP A 67 -9.24 -7.25 -4.24
C ASP A 67 -8.21 -6.86 -3.19
N PHE A 68 -8.16 -7.63 -2.10
CA PHE A 68 -7.43 -7.25 -0.89
C PHE A 68 -6.62 -8.43 -0.31
N PRO A 69 -5.55 -8.87 -0.98
CA PRO A 69 -4.67 -9.84 -0.36
C PRO A 69 -3.98 -9.22 0.85
N PHE A 70 -4.14 -9.88 2.00
CA PHE A 70 -3.40 -9.56 3.22
C PHE A 70 -2.21 -10.50 3.30
N ASP A 71 -1.01 -9.95 3.44
CA ASP A 71 0.18 -10.73 3.73
C ASP A 71 0.46 -10.61 5.23
N GLU A 72 0.04 -11.62 5.99
CA GLU A 72 0.23 -11.70 7.44
C GLU A 72 1.72 -11.63 7.85
N ASN A 73 2.64 -12.01 6.95
CA ASN A 73 4.07 -12.00 7.27
C ASN A 73 4.70 -10.61 7.15
N SER A 74 4.11 -9.72 6.35
CA SER A 74 4.71 -8.41 6.07
C SER A 74 3.95 -7.24 6.66
N ASP A 75 2.87 -7.47 7.42
CA ASP A 75 2.03 -6.42 8.04
C ASP A 75 1.53 -5.38 7.01
N ILE A 76 1.44 -5.80 5.75
CA ILE A 76 1.07 -4.95 4.63
C ILE A 76 -0.31 -5.37 4.12
N PHE A 77 -1.17 -4.37 4.05
CA PHE A 77 -2.49 -4.46 3.45
C PHE A 77 -2.49 -3.81 2.07
N LEU A 78 -2.84 -4.61 1.07
CA LEU A 78 -2.92 -4.19 -0.32
C LEU A 78 -4.36 -4.15 -0.76
N VAL A 79 -4.76 -3.12 -1.48
CA VAL A 79 -6.09 -3.04 -2.07
C VAL A 79 -5.99 -2.59 -3.52
N ARG A 80 -6.69 -3.31 -4.40
CA ARG A 80 -6.99 -2.91 -5.77
C ARG A 80 -8.50 -2.88 -5.94
N TRP A 81 -9.06 -1.87 -6.60
CA TRP A 81 -10.48 -1.86 -6.96
C TRP A 81 -10.69 -1.37 -8.38
N ASN A 82 -11.84 -1.75 -8.98
CA ASN A 82 -12.30 -1.20 -10.25
C ASN A 82 -13.10 0.08 -10.00
N GLU A 83 -12.78 1.14 -10.70
CA GLU A 83 -13.51 2.41 -10.69
C GLU A 83 -13.65 2.90 -12.13
N ASN A 84 -14.84 2.76 -12.70
CA ASN A 84 -15.14 3.19 -14.07
C ASN A 84 -14.15 2.63 -15.12
N ASN A 85 -13.88 1.33 -15.07
CA ASN A 85 -12.89 0.62 -15.91
C ASN A 85 -11.42 1.03 -15.67
N HIS A 86 -11.13 1.82 -14.63
CA HIS A 86 -9.77 2.10 -14.16
C HIS A 86 -9.47 1.28 -12.90
N CYS A 87 -8.24 0.75 -12.80
CA CYS A 87 -7.81 0.00 -11.61
C CYS A 87 -6.86 0.85 -10.79
N TYR A 88 -7.25 1.13 -9.55
CA TYR A 88 -6.43 1.86 -8.58
C TYR A 88 -5.76 0.89 -7.61
N HIS A 89 -4.68 1.35 -6.97
CA HIS A 89 -3.92 0.58 -6.00
C HIS A 89 -3.70 1.42 -4.76
N LYS A 90 -4.11 0.93 -3.60
CA LYS A 90 -3.79 1.53 -2.31
C LYS A 90 -3.01 0.51 -1.49
N PHE A 91 -1.94 0.99 -0.87
CA PHE A 91 -1.08 0.22 0.00
C PHE A 91 -1.13 0.86 1.37
N GLN A 92 -1.31 0.06 2.41
CA GLN A 92 -1.31 0.53 3.79
C GLN A 92 -0.52 -0.47 4.64
N HIS A 93 0.51 0.00 5.33
CA HIS A 93 1.18 -0.80 6.34
C HIS A 93 0.39 -0.68 7.66
N PHE A 94 -0.07 -1.80 8.20
CA PHE A 94 -0.73 -1.89 9.50
C PHE A 94 0.22 -2.56 10.48
N LYS A 95 0.79 -1.78 11.41
CA LYS A 95 1.32 -2.38 12.64
C LYS A 95 0.15 -2.48 13.61
N THR A 96 -0.35 -3.68 13.84
CA THR A 96 -1.34 -3.95 14.90
C THR A 96 -0.68 -3.61 16.22
N ILE A 97 -1.20 -2.60 16.91
CA ILE A 97 -0.91 -2.42 18.34
C ILE A 97 -1.87 -3.37 19.03
N LEU A 98 -1.37 -4.53 19.49
CA LEU A 98 -1.99 -5.30 20.56
C LEU A 98 -1.47 -4.73 21.89
#